data_AF-A0A433JVW9-F1
#
_entry.id   AF-A0A433JVW9-F1
#
_cell.length_a   1.000
_cell.length_b   1.000
_cell.length_c   1.000
_cell.angle_alpha   90.00
_cell.angle_beta   90.00
_cell.angle_gamma   90.00
#
_symmetry.space_group_name_H-M   'P 1'
#
loop_
_entity.id
_entity.type
_entity.pdbx_description
1 polymer ?
#
loop_
_entity_poly.entity_id
_entity_poly.type
_entity_poly.pdbx_seq_one_letter_code
_entity_poly.pdbx_strand_id
1 'polypeptide(L)' 'MGGPGASDDLTAGHETQAWLAAGDDPQTDGSAYWYHRAQRTPHASTHDETFQDELLEALDAHTGVALGR' A
#
# COMPACT_ATOMS: atom_id res chain seq x y z
N MET A 1 10.86 -9.18 -2.41
CA MET A 1 11.52 -9.32 -1.08
C MET A 1 11.99 -10.77 -0.92
N GLY A 2 13.29 -11.01 -1.15
CA GLY A 2 13.92 -12.27 -1.65
C GLY A 2 13.90 -13.54 -0.79
N GLY A 3 12.76 -13.93 -0.21
CA GLY A 3 12.57 -15.26 0.36
C GLY A 3 12.38 -16.34 -0.72
N PRO A 4 12.33 -17.64 -0.36
CA PRO A 4 12.20 -18.75 -1.32
C PRO A 4 10.96 -18.67 -2.22
N GLY A 5 9.92 -17.95 -1.82
CA GLY A 5 8.70 -17.70 -2.60
C GLY A 5 8.70 -16.40 -3.40
N ALA A 6 9.77 -15.59 -3.33
CA ALA A 6 9.90 -14.36 -4.10
C ALA A 6 10.57 -14.65 -5.45
N SER A 7 9.88 -15.43 -6.28
CA SER A 7 10.33 -15.78 -7.64
C SER A 7 10.22 -14.64 -8.65
N ASP A 8 9.66 -13.51 -8.24
CA ASP A 8 9.53 -12.34 -9.09
C ASP A 8 10.88 -11.64 -9.27
N ASP A 9 11.00 -10.91 -10.37
CA ASP A 9 12.22 -10.17 -10.69
C ASP A 9 12.49 -9.10 -9.62
N LEU A 10 13.69 -9.14 -9.02
CA LEU A 10 14.08 -8.22 -7.95
C LEU A 10 14.09 -6.76 -8.41
N THR A 11 14.41 -6.50 -9.68
CA THR A 11 14.35 -5.19 -10.30
C THR A 11 12.90 -4.73 -10.37
N ALA A 12 12.02 -5.56 -10.93
CA ALA A 12 10.60 -5.25 -11.05
C ALA A 12 9.94 -4.98 -9.67
N GLY A 13 10.43 -5.63 -8.61
CA GLY A 13 9.88 -5.56 -7.25
C GLY A 13 9.80 -4.16 -6.61
N HIS A 14 10.57 -3.16 -7.09
CA HIS A 14 10.52 -1.80 -6.55
C HIS A 14 10.03 -0.75 -7.56
N GLU A 15 9.90 -1.08 -8.84
CA GLU A 15 9.64 -0.10 -9.90
C GLU A 15 8.34 0.65 -9.70
N THR A 16 7.29 -0.05 -9.27
CA THR A 16 5.98 0.58 -9.00
C THR A 16 6.10 1.61 -7.88
N GLN A 17 6.89 1.33 -6.85
CA GLN A 17 7.07 2.23 -5.71
C GLN A 17 7.88 3.46 -6.11
N ALA A 18 8.96 3.28 -6.87
CA ALA A 18 9.77 4.38 -7.38
C ALA A 18 8.96 5.31 -8.29
N TRP A 19 8.14 4.73 -9.17
CA TRP A 19 7.25 5.48 -10.06
C TRP A 19 6.19 6.28 -9.29
N LEU A 20 5.49 5.65 -8.33
CA LEU A 20 4.50 6.34 -7.49
C LEU A 20 5.12 7.46 -6.64
N ALA A 21 6.33 7.23 -6.10
CA ALA A 21 7.01 8.21 -5.26
C ALA A 21 7.56 9.42 -6.05
N ALA A 22 7.89 9.23 -7.32
CA ALA A 22 8.34 10.32 -8.19
C ALA A 22 7.21 11.29 -8.53
N GLY A 23 5.98 10.79 -8.73
CA GLY A 23 4.79 11.63 -8.91
C GLY A 23 4.72 12.40 -10.24
N ASP A 24 5.59 12.08 -11.21
CA ASP A 24 5.65 12.82 -12.49
C ASP A 24 4.51 12.46 -13.46
N ASP A 25 3.88 11.30 -13.25
CA ASP A 25 2.76 10.81 -14.08
C ASP A 25 1.43 11.09 -13.37
N PRO A 26 0.47 11.82 -13.99
CA PRO A 26 -0.84 12.08 -13.41
C PRO A 26 -1.62 10.82 -13.00
N GLN A 27 -1.30 9.65 -13.55
CA GLN A 27 -1.90 8.38 -13.08
C GLN A 27 -1.53 8.03 -11.63
N THR A 28 -0.45 8.62 -11.12
CA THR A 28 -0.02 8.47 -9.72
C THR A 28 -0.81 9.37 -8.76
N ASP A 29 -1.68 10.26 -9.29
CA ASP A 29 -2.53 11.11 -8.47
C ASP A 29 -3.60 10.28 -7.74
N GLY A 30 -3.58 10.35 -6.40
CA GLY A 30 -4.55 9.68 -5.54
C GLY A 30 -4.14 8.30 -5.07
N SER A 31 -5.04 7.63 -4.34
CA SER A 31 -4.80 6.31 -3.77
C SER A 31 -5.39 5.20 -4.63
N ALA A 32 -4.60 4.17 -4.91
CA ALA A 32 -5.06 2.94 -5.56
C ALA A 32 -4.16 1.76 -5.18
N TYR A 33 -4.64 0.55 -5.43
CA TYR A 33 -3.84 -0.66 -5.27
C TYR A 33 -3.09 -0.97 -6.58
N TRP A 34 -1.75 -0.92 -6.53
CA TRP A 34 -0.89 -1.04 -7.71
C TRP A 34 -0.03 -2.31 -7.67
N TYR A 35 0.15 -2.92 -8.84
CA TYR A 35 1.05 -4.05 -9.05
C TYR A 35 1.62 -3.98 -10.46
N HIS A 36 2.95 -3.96 -10.60
CA HIS A 36 3.64 -3.77 -11.89
C HIS A 36 3.06 -2.59 -12.71
N ARG A 37 2.90 -1.43 -12.04
CA ARG A 37 2.33 -0.17 -12.59
C ARG A 37 0.91 -0.30 -13.18
N ALA A 38 0.16 -1.33 -12.80
CA ALA A 38 -1.24 -1.47 -13.15
C ALA A 38 -2.12 -1.39 -11.90
N GLN A 39 -3.22 -0.64 -11.98
CA GLN A 39 -4.24 -0.65 -10.94
C GLN A 39 -4.93 -2.02 -10.91
N ARG A 40 -5.19 -2.51 -9.70
CA ARG A 40 -5.90 -3.76 -9.47
C ARG A 40 -6.95 -3.55 -8.39
N THR A 41 -8.03 -4.32 -8.46
CA THR A 41 -8.99 -4.39 -7.36
C THR A 41 -8.34 -5.12 -6.19
N PRO A 42 -8.23 -4.50 -5.01
CA PRO A 42 -7.72 -5.19 -3.82
C PRO A 42 -8.76 -6.20 -3.32
N HIS A 43 -8.38 -6.99 -2.31
CA HIS A 43 -9.34 -7.87 -1.65
C HIS A 43 -10.45 -7.04 -0.99
N ALA A 44 -11.72 -7.46 -1.08
CA ALA A 44 -12.86 -6.65 -0.62
C ALA A 44 -12.78 -6.21 0.86
N SER A 45 -12.11 -6.99 1.72
CA SER A 45 -11.90 -6.64 3.12
C SER A 45 -11.07 -5.37 3.33
N THR A 46 -10.30 -4.92 2.34
CA THR A 46 -9.56 -3.64 2.44
C THR A 46 -10.49 -2.43 2.40
N HIS A 47 -11.76 -2.62 2.10
CA HIS A 47 -12.79 -1.57 2.10
C HIS A 47 -13.65 -1.58 3.37
N ASP A 48 -13.33 -2.42 4.36
CA ASP A 48 -13.99 -2.37 5.66
C ASP A 48 -13.48 -1.16 6.45
N GLU A 49 -14.23 -0.07 6.43
CA GLU A 49 -13.88 1.18 7.11
C GLU A 49 -13.98 1.06 8.64
N THR A 50 -14.88 0.20 9.15
CA THR A 50 -14.98 -0.03 10.60
C THR A 50 -13.73 -0.71 11.12
N PHE A 51 -13.26 -1.74 10.41
CA PHE A 51 -12.00 -2.39 10.75
C PHE A 51 -10.79 -1.46 10.64
N GLN A 52 -10.77 -0.58 9.63
CA GLN A 52 -9.69 0.41 9.49
C GLN A 52 -9.65 1.38 10.67
N ASP A 53 -10.80 1.90 11.10
CA ASP A 53 -10.89 2.81 12.24
C ASP A 53 -10.44 2.11 13.54
N GLU A 54 -10.92 0.89 13.80
CA GLU A 54 -10.51 0.09 14.96
C GLU A 54 -9.00 -0.21 14.98
N LEU A 55 -8.41 -0.49 13.81
CA LEU A 55 -6.98 -0.73 13.67
C LEU A 55 -6.18 0.54 14.00
N LEU A 56 -6.59 1.71 13.50
CA LEU A 56 -5.92 2.97 13.77
C LEU A 56 -5.97 3.31 15.27
N GLU A 57 -7.12 3.15 15.92
CA GLU A 57 -7.24 3.34 17.38
C GLU A 57 -6.31 2.40 18.17
N ALA A 58 -6.23 1.12 17.76
CA ALA A 58 -5.35 0.15 18.40
C ALA A 58 -3.87 0.50 18.23
N LEU A 59 -3.46 0.97 17.05
CA LEU A 59 -2.10 1.39 16.77
C LEU A 59 -1.75 2.68 17.51
N ASP A 60 -2.67 3.64 17.60
CA ASP A 60 -2.51 4.86 18.40
C ASP A 60 -2.24 4.51 19.86
N ALA A 61 -3.09 3.64 20.44
CA ALA A 61 -2.94 3.20 21.82
C ALA A 61 -1.65 2.41 22.06
N HIS A 62 -1.22 1.59 21.10
CA HIS A 62 -0.03 0.77 21.23
C HIS A 62 1.27 1.53 21.06
N THR A 63 1.31 2.49 20.13
CA THR A 63 2.52 3.22 19.76
C THR A 63 2.65 4.56 20.49
N GLY A 64 1.56 5.11 21.00
CA GLY A 64 1.51 6.46 21.58
C GLY A 64 1.63 7.58 20.55
N VAL A 65 1.57 7.27 19.25
CA VAL A 65 1.54 8.23 18.14
C VAL A 65 0.11 8.38 17.68
N ALA A 66 -0.40 9.61 17.58
CA ALA A 66 -1.73 9.85 17.01
C ALA A 66 -1.67 9.72 15.48
N LEU A 67 -2.40 8.77 14.90
CA LEU A 67 -2.38 8.48 13.46
C LEU A 67 -3.50 9.21 12.68
N GLY A 68 -4.54 9.68 13.38
CA GLY A 68 -5.65 10.40 12.74
C GLY A 68 -6.40 9.54 11.72
N ARG A 69 -7.27 10.18 10.93
CA ARG A 69 -7.97 9.57 9.80
C ARG A 69 -7.65 10.35 8.52
#